data_AF-E6KR21-F1
#
_entry.id   AF-E6KR21-F1
#
_cell.length_a   1.000
_cell.length_b   1.000
_cell.length_c   1.000
_cell.angle_alpha   90.00
_cell.angle_beta   90.00
_cell.angle_gamma   90.00
#
_symmetry.space_group_name_H-M   'P 1'
#
loop_
_entity.id
_entity.type
_entity.pdbx_description
1 polymer ?
#
loop_
_entity_poly.entity_id
_entity_poly.type
_entity_poly.pdbx_seq_one_letter_code
_entity_poly.pdbx_strand_id
1 'polypeptide(L)'
;MPYLRFSSDEVERAAASLDQGAHSSVTISQPGGDPCCREYVSRLTASITTLNNDDQKLDQDIDKTQKDLRETIRVYETTQGDIARAIAELQRSQGDS
;
A
#
# COMPACT_ATOMS: atom_id res chain seq x y z
N MET A 1 -2.08 -14.59 25.71
CA MET A 1 -1.20 -14.20 24.60
C MET A 1 -1.92 -14.53 23.30
N PRO A 2 -2.35 -13.54 22.49
CA PRO A 2 -2.87 -13.86 21.16
C PRO A 2 -1.74 -14.49 20.35
N TYR A 3 -1.98 -15.70 19.82
CA TYR A 3 -1.07 -16.31 18.85
C TYR A 3 -1.22 -15.52 17.53
N LEU A 4 -0.24 -14.68 17.23
CA LEU A 4 -0.08 -14.10 15.91
C LEU A 4 0.26 -15.25 14.94
N ARG A 5 -0.76 -15.79 14.27
CA ARG A 5 -0.55 -16.57 13.06
C ARG A 5 -0.33 -15.57 11.93
N PHE A 6 0.94 -15.30 11.65
CA PHE A 6 1.37 -14.50 10.52
C PHE A 6 1.76 -15.46 9.39
N SER A 7 1.05 -15.39 8.27
CA SER A 7 1.47 -16.03 7.02
C SER A 7 2.05 -14.94 6.12
N SER A 8 3.34 -15.04 5.77
CA SER A 8 3.97 -14.12 4.81
C SER A 8 3.14 -14.03 3.53
N ASP A 9 2.67 -15.17 3.01
CA ASP A 9 1.83 -15.25 1.81
C ASP A 9 0.50 -14.48 1.91
N GLU A 10 -0.11 -14.39 3.09
CA GLU A 10 -1.33 -13.58 3.29
C GLU A 10 -1.01 -12.09 3.23
N VAL A 11 0.10 -11.69 3.84
CA VAL A 11 0.54 -10.28 3.85
C VAL A 11 1.06 -9.87 2.48
N GLU A 12 1.72 -10.77 1.75
CA GLU A 12 2.17 -10.55 0.37
C GLU A 12 0.97 -10.34 -0.54
N ARG A 13 -0.09 -11.15 -0.40
CA ARG A 13 -1.33 -10.96 -1.16
C ARG A 13 -2.01 -9.65 -0.81
N ALA A 14 -2.00 -9.24 0.45
CA ALA A 14 -2.52 -7.93 0.85
C ALA A 14 -1.69 -6.79 0.25
N ALA A 15 -0.36 -6.89 0.25
CA ALA A 15 0.50 -5.91 -0.40
C ALA A 15 0.27 -5.87 -1.93
N ALA A 16 0.12 -7.03 -2.57
CA ALA A 16 -0.13 -7.14 -4.00
C ALA A 16 -1.50 -6.55 -4.41
N SER A 17 -2.51 -6.61 -3.54
CA SER A 17 -3.80 -5.96 -3.81
C SER A 17 -3.71 -4.43 -3.92
N LEU A 18 -2.60 -3.85 -3.46
CA LEU A 18 -2.31 -2.43 -3.51
C LEU A 18 -1.39 -2.05 -4.68
N ASP A 19 -0.90 -3.01 -5.47
CA ASP A 19 0.06 -2.76 -6.56
C ASP A 19 -0.49 -1.81 -7.65
N GLN A 20 -1.81 -1.70 -7.77
CA GLN A 20 -2.47 -0.83 -8.76
C GLN A 20 -2.67 0.61 -8.29
N GLY A 21 -2.34 0.93 -7.04
CA GLY A 21 -2.47 2.28 -6.50
C GLY A 21 -3.91 2.80 -6.48
N ALA A 22 -4.04 4.13 -6.37
CA ALA A 22 -5.24 4.85 -6.73
C ALA A 22 -5.04 5.49 -8.10
N HIS A 23 -5.93 5.18 -9.04
CA HIS A 23 -5.84 5.69 -10.41
C HIS A 23 -7.17 6.25 -10.86
N SER A 24 -7.44 7.51 -10.52
CA SER A 24 -8.55 8.25 -11.09
C SER A 24 -8.17 9.72 -11.36
N SER A 25 -7.79 10.02 -12.61
CA SER A 25 -7.65 11.41 -13.07
C SER A 25 -8.81 11.80 -13.96
N VAL A 26 -9.50 12.88 -13.59
CA VAL A 26 -10.60 13.44 -14.39
C VAL A 26 -10.14 14.75 -15.01
N THR A 27 -10.41 14.92 -16.29
CA THR A 27 -10.16 16.16 -17.02
C THR A 27 -11.44 16.64 -17.68
N ILE A 28 -11.76 17.93 -17.54
CA ILE A 28 -12.86 18.58 -18.24
C ILE A 28 -12.30 19.56 -19.28
N SER A 29 -12.84 19.49 -20.49
CA SER A 29 -12.56 20.44 -21.56
C SER A 29 -13.39 21.71 -21.39
N GLN A 30 -12.81 22.88 -21.72
CA GLN A 30 -13.55 24.13 -21.65
C GLN A 30 -14.59 24.22 -22.80
N PRO A 31 -15.82 24.67 -22.49
CA PRO A 31 -16.84 24.88 -23.51
C PRO A 31 -16.54 26.17 -24.29
N GLY A 32 -16.93 26.20 -25.56
CA GLY A 32 -16.80 27.39 -26.38
C GLY A 32 -17.83 28.47 -26.03
N GLY A 33 -17.42 29.73 -26.14
CA GLY A 33 -18.25 30.94 -26.36
C GLY A 33 -19.27 31.39 -25.31
N ASP A 34 -20.04 30.47 -24.71
CA ASP A 34 -21.19 30.80 -23.87
C ASP A 34 -20.78 31.16 -22.42
N PRO A 35 -21.12 32.36 -21.92
CA PRO A 35 -20.79 32.80 -20.56
C PRO A 35 -21.37 31.90 -19.45
N CYS A 36 -22.59 31.37 -19.61
CA CYS A 36 -23.24 30.49 -18.63
C CYS A 36 -22.51 29.14 -18.54
N CYS A 37 -22.04 28.64 -19.68
CA CYS A 37 -21.22 27.42 -19.73
C CYS A 37 -19.86 27.61 -19.05
N ARG A 38 -19.27 28.82 -19.13
CA ARG A 38 -17.99 29.14 -18.49
C ARG A 38 -18.08 29.08 -16.97
N GLU A 39 -19.12 29.66 -16.36
CA GLU A 39 -19.27 29.65 -14.90
C GLU A 39 -19.54 28.24 -14.37
N TYR A 40 -20.42 27.49 -15.05
CA TYR A 40 -20.70 26.09 -14.71
C TYR A 40 -19.43 25.22 -14.79
N VAL A 41 -18.65 25.34 -15.87
CA VAL A 41 -17.41 24.58 -16.02
C VAL A 41 -16.33 25.03 -15.05
N SER A 42 -16.24 26.32 -14.71
CA SER A 42 -15.32 26.78 -13.68
C SER A 42 -15.57 26.12 -12.32
N ARG A 43 -16.84 25.92 -11.93
CA ARG A 43 -17.20 25.22 -10.68
C ARG A 43 -16.81 23.74 -10.74
N LEU A 44 -17.08 23.08 -11.86
CA LEU A 44 -16.67 21.68 -12.06
C LEU A 44 -15.14 21.51 -12.05
N THR A 45 -14.40 22.43 -12.67
CA THR A 45 -12.93 22.42 -12.65
C THR A 45 -12.40 22.49 -11.22
N ALA A 46 -12.96 23.36 -10.37
CA ALA A 46 -12.53 23.45 -8.98
C ALA A 46 -12.77 22.13 -8.24
N SER A 47 -13.95 21.53 -8.37
CA SER A 47 -14.26 20.23 -7.77
C SER A 47 -13.36 19.11 -8.29
N ILE A 48 -13.05 19.11 -9.59
CA ILE A 48 -12.15 18.13 -10.20
C ILE A 48 -10.71 18.29 -9.71
N THR A 49 -10.23 19.53 -9.58
CA THR A 49 -8.90 19.77 -9.02
C THR A 49 -8.81 19.25 -7.59
N THR A 50 -9.85 19.46 -6.77
CA THR A 50 -9.92 18.87 -5.43
C THR A 50 -9.90 17.34 -5.49
N LEU A 51 -10.73 16.73 -6.35
CA LEU A 51 -10.78 15.27 -6.50
C LEU A 51 -9.43 14.69 -6.93
N ASN A 52 -8.77 15.30 -7.91
CA ASN A 52 -7.45 14.85 -8.39
C ASN A 52 -6.36 14.98 -7.31
N ASN A 53 -6.44 16.01 -6.46
CA ASN A 53 -5.51 16.16 -5.33
C ASN A 53 -5.76 15.10 -4.25
N ASP A 54 -7.03 14.79 -3.97
CA ASP A 54 -7.40 13.73 -3.02
C ASP A 54 -6.99 12.35 -3.54
N ASP A 55 -7.15 12.08 -4.85
CA ASP A 55 -6.68 10.85 -5.51
C ASP A 55 -5.16 10.72 -5.41
N GLN A 56 -4.42 11.80 -5.66
CA GLN A 56 -2.96 11.81 -5.51
C GLN A 56 -2.53 11.52 -4.07
N LYS A 57 -3.26 12.03 -3.07
CA LYS A 57 -2.96 11.75 -1.67
C LYS A 57 -3.28 10.29 -1.32
N LEU A 58 -4.39 9.76 -1.80
CA LEU A 58 -4.75 8.36 -1.61
C LEU A 58 -3.70 7.42 -2.21
N ASP A 59 -3.18 7.74 -3.41
CA ASP A 59 -2.13 6.97 -4.07
C ASP A 59 -0.85 6.93 -3.21
N GLN A 60 -0.45 8.05 -2.63
CA GLN A 60 0.67 8.12 -1.69
C GLN A 60 0.45 7.28 -0.42
N ASP A 61 -0.76 7.28 0.12
CA ASP A 61 -1.12 6.50 1.30
C ASP A 61 -1.14 4.98 0.99
N ILE A 62 -1.59 4.60 -0.22
CA ILE A 62 -1.53 3.22 -0.72
C ILE A 62 -0.08 2.77 -0.86
N ASP A 63 0.76 3.56 -1.52
CA ASP A 63 2.19 3.31 -1.69
C ASP A 63 2.91 3.11 -0.35
N LYS A 64 2.58 3.95 0.63
CA LYS A 64 3.13 3.85 1.98
C LYS A 64 2.69 2.55 2.66
N THR A 65 1.39 2.25 2.60
CA THR A 65 0.83 1.02 3.19
C THR A 65 1.47 -0.22 2.60
N GLN A 66 1.63 -0.26 1.27
CA GLN A 66 2.29 -1.36 0.56
C GLN A 66 3.75 -1.54 1.02
N LYS A 67 4.51 -0.45 1.20
CA LYS A 67 5.89 -0.50 1.73
C LYS A 67 5.92 -1.04 3.16
N ASP A 68 5.03 -0.57 4.02
CA ASP A 68 4.96 -1.01 5.41
C ASP A 68 4.61 -2.51 5.52
N LEU A 69 3.72 -3.02 4.65
CA LEU A 69 3.41 -4.45 4.56
C LEU A 69 4.62 -5.28 4.11
N ARG A 70 5.35 -4.83 3.08
CA ARG A 70 6.57 -5.50 2.59
C ARG A 70 7.67 -5.54 3.65
N GLU A 71 7.83 -4.45 4.40
CA GLU A 71 8.80 -4.42 5.50
C GLU A 71 8.41 -5.35 6.64
N THR A 72 7.11 -5.43 6.95
CA THR A 72 6.60 -6.37 7.96
C THR A 72 6.92 -7.82 7.58
N ILE A 73 6.74 -8.19 6.30
CA ILE A 73 7.12 -9.52 5.78
C ILE A 73 8.61 -9.77 5.98
N ARG A 74 9.46 -8.81 5.56
CA ARG A 74 10.92 -8.92 5.67
C ARG A 74 11.38 -9.16 7.11
N VAL A 75 10.83 -8.39 8.06
CA VAL A 75 11.16 -8.51 9.49
C VAL A 75 10.74 -9.88 10.02
N TYR A 76 9.53 -10.32 9.64
CA TYR A 76 9.02 -11.63 10.04
C TYR A 76 9.89 -12.78 9.54
N GLU A 77 10.23 -12.79 8.25
CA GLU A 77 11.06 -13.83 7.63
C GLU A 77 12.47 -13.87 8.22
N THR A 78 13.08 -12.71 8.46
CA THR A 78 14.39 -12.61 9.11
C THR A 78 14.35 -13.22 10.51
N THR A 79 13.33 -12.85 11.29
CA THR A 79 13.14 -13.36 12.66
C THR A 79 12.93 -14.87 12.66
N GLN A 80 12.10 -15.39 11.74
CA GLN A 80 11.89 -16.83 11.58
C GLN A 80 13.20 -17.56 11.23
N GLY A 81 14.00 -16.99 10.32
CA GLY A 81 15.30 -17.54 9.94
C GLY A 81 16.29 -17.60 11.10
N ASP A 82 16.36 -16.55 11.93
CA ASP A 82 17.24 -16.51 13.10
C ASP A 82 16.78 -17.49 14.20
N ILE A 83 15.47 -17.61 14.43
CA ILE A 83 14.92 -18.63 15.35
C ILE A 83 15.25 -20.04 14.86
N ALA A 84 15.05 -20.33 13.56
CA ALA A 84 15.37 -21.63 12.99
C ALA A 84 16.86 -21.97 13.13
N ARG A 85 17.75 -20.98 12.93
CA ARG A 85 19.20 -21.15 13.12
C ARG A 85 19.54 -21.46 14.58
N ALA A 86 18.99 -20.70 15.52
CA ALA A 86 19.20 -20.91 16.96
C ALA A 86 18.72 -22.30 17.40
N ILE A 87 17.56 -22.75 16.91
CA ILE A 87 17.05 -24.11 17.19
C ILE A 87 18.01 -25.17 16.65
N ALA A 88 18.50 -25.02 15.41
CA ALA A 88 19.45 -25.96 14.82
C ALA A 88 20.79 -26.02 15.58
N GLU A 89 21.28 -24.87 16.06
CA GLU A 89 22.47 -24.80 16.90
C GLU A 89 22.28 -25.50 18.25
N LEU A 90 21.13 -25.27 18.91
CA LEU A 90 20.77 -25.96 20.15
C LEU A 90 20.70 -27.48 19.95
N GLN A 91 20.08 -27.94 18.86
CA GLN A 91 19.99 -29.37 18.54
C GLN A 91 21.37 -29.99 18.32
N ARG A 92 22.29 -29.31 17.63
CA ARG A 92 23.67 -29.78 17.49
C ARG A 92 24.39 -29.87 18.84
N SER A 93 24.24 -28.85 19.68
CA SER A 93 24.86 -28.84 21.01
C SER A 93 24.36 -29.95 21.94
N GLN A 94 23.12 -30.40 21.75
CA GLN A 94 22.53 -31.51 22.51
C GLN A 94 22.87 -32.90 21.95
N GLY A 95 23.26 -32.99 20.67
CA GLY A 95 23.64 -34.25 20.02
C GLY A 95 25.13 -34.60 20.13
N ASP A 96 25.98 -33.64 20.52
CA ASP A 96 27.43 -33.81 20.77
C ASP A 96 27.76 -34.11 22.25
N SER A 97 26.76 -34.45 23.09
CA SER A 97 26.91 -34.90 24.49
C SER A 97 26.47 -36.35 24.66
#